data_AF-A0A4R2RPF6-F1
#
_entry.id   AF-A0A4R2RPF6-F1
#
_cell.length_a   1.000
_cell.length_b   1.000
_cell.length_c   1.000
_cell.angle_alpha   90.00
_cell.angle_beta   90.00
_cell.angle_gamma   90.00
#
_symmetry.space_group_name_H-M   'P 1'
#
loop_
_entity.id
_entity.type
_entity.pdbx_description
1 polymer ?
#
loop_
_entity_poly.entity_id
_entity_poly.type
_entity_poly.pdbx_seq_one_letter_code
_entity_poly.pdbx_strand_id
1 'polypeptide(L)'
;MKGLDVFRQHFDGLSHHYVLIGGAACEIVMEEVGLDFRATKDLDLVILVEALDAAFGARFWAFVEAGGYQQRERSGGGREFYRFQKPADPRFPAMLELFSRAPDAITPSEGSALTPLPIDEDIASLSAILLDDAYYNALIENGRTVDGVAVLDERMLIPFKAKAHLDLAARREAGEPVDQKTVRKHRADVFRLLQLLADDERIALPEAIEADLAAFAAKVDADGDFQPKDIGLAGDAAFQTARLRSIYGVAVA
;
A
#
# COMPACT_ATOMS: atom_id res chain seq x y z
N MET A 1 -7.80 5.37 -12.51
CA MET A 1 -7.44 3.92 -12.47
C MET A 1 -8.28 2.96 -13.33
N LYS A 2 -7.67 1.96 -13.99
CA LYS A 2 -8.39 0.94 -14.79
C LYS A 2 -8.91 -0.21 -13.90
N GLY A 3 -10.20 -0.56 -14.03
CA GLY A 3 -10.83 -1.70 -13.34
C GLY A 3 -11.35 -1.39 -11.92
N LEU A 4 -11.05 -0.21 -11.39
CA LEU A 4 -11.55 0.26 -10.10
C LEU A 4 -13.08 0.34 -10.06
N ASP A 5 -13.74 0.78 -11.14
CA ASP A 5 -15.20 0.82 -11.20
C ASP A 5 -15.85 -0.56 -11.10
N VAL A 6 -15.25 -1.57 -11.74
CA VAL A 6 -15.74 -2.96 -11.69
C VAL A 6 -15.57 -3.51 -10.28
N PHE A 7 -14.41 -3.23 -9.66
CA PHE A 7 -14.15 -3.58 -8.27
C PHE A 7 -15.16 -2.92 -7.32
N ARG A 8 -15.31 -1.60 -7.40
CA ARG A 8 -16.24 -0.80 -6.59
C ARG A 8 -17.67 -1.31 -6.68
N GLN A 9 -18.17 -1.58 -7.89
CA GLN A 9 -19.53 -2.10 -8.08
C GLN A 9 -19.71 -3.50 -7.47
N HIS A 10 -18.69 -4.36 -7.56
CA HIS A 10 -18.78 -5.73 -7.06
C HIS A 10 -18.74 -5.81 -5.53
N PHE A 11 -17.97 -4.91 -4.90
CA PHE A 11 -17.79 -4.81 -3.45
C PHE A 11 -18.61 -3.69 -2.81
N ASP A 12 -19.66 -3.23 -3.48
CA ASP A 12 -20.58 -2.23 -2.93
C ASP A 12 -21.17 -2.71 -1.59
N GLY A 13 -21.19 -1.81 -0.60
CA GLY A 13 -21.59 -2.10 0.77
C GLY A 13 -20.59 -2.92 1.61
N LEU A 14 -19.44 -3.32 1.06
CA LEU A 14 -18.43 -4.14 1.75
C LEU A 14 -17.15 -3.38 2.14
N SER A 15 -17.16 -2.05 2.11
CA SER A 15 -16.01 -1.20 2.46
C SER A 15 -15.48 -1.41 3.89
N HIS A 16 -16.24 -2.05 4.77
CA HIS A 16 -15.80 -2.38 6.14
C HIS A 16 -15.00 -3.69 6.24
N HIS A 17 -14.87 -4.46 5.15
CA HIS A 17 -14.17 -5.75 5.15
C HIS A 17 -12.72 -5.67 4.66
N TYR A 18 -12.35 -4.58 4.00
CA TYR A 18 -11.05 -4.42 3.39
C TYR A 18 -10.59 -2.98 3.44
N VAL A 19 -9.30 -2.77 3.27
CA VAL A 19 -8.70 -1.45 3.02
C VAL A 19 -7.76 -1.59 1.83
N LEU A 20 -7.94 -0.74 0.81
CA LEU A 20 -6.96 -0.59 -0.25
C LEU A 20 -5.76 0.19 0.27
N ILE A 21 -4.57 -0.28 -0.08
CA ILE A 21 -3.30 0.35 0.25
C ILE A 21 -2.45 0.50 -1.02
N GLY A 22 -1.15 0.72 -0.84
CA GLY A 22 -0.18 0.66 -1.92
C GLY A 22 -0.41 1.73 -2.99
N GLY A 23 -0.12 1.39 -4.25
CA GLY A 23 -0.18 2.38 -5.34
C GLY A 23 -1.60 2.87 -5.63
N ALA A 24 -2.58 1.98 -5.51
CA ALA A 24 -3.97 2.27 -5.85
C ALA A 24 -4.60 3.26 -4.88
N ALA A 25 -4.39 3.05 -3.58
CA ALA A 25 -4.85 3.99 -2.57
C ALA A 25 -4.26 5.39 -2.78
N CYS A 26 -2.97 5.48 -3.14
CA CYS A 26 -2.31 6.76 -3.44
C CYS A 26 -2.96 7.47 -4.65
N GLU A 27 -3.27 6.73 -5.72
CA GLU A 27 -3.95 7.28 -6.90
C GLU A 27 -5.34 7.82 -6.52
N ILE A 28 -6.12 7.06 -5.73
CA ILE A 28 -7.48 7.44 -5.31
C ILE A 28 -7.47 8.72 -4.46
N VAL A 29 -6.62 8.81 -3.43
CA VAL A 29 -6.59 9.99 -2.54
C VAL A 29 -6.04 11.24 -3.23
N MET A 30 -5.17 11.09 -4.23
CA MET A 30 -4.64 12.22 -5.02
C MET A 30 -5.68 12.71 -6.04
N GLU A 31 -6.36 11.79 -6.74
CA GLU A 31 -7.41 12.14 -7.71
C GLU A 31 -8.60 12.85 -7.03
N GLU A 32 -8.93 12.51 -5.78
CA GLU A 32 -9.99 13.15 -5.00
C GLU A 32 -9.81 14.68 -4.87
N VAL A 33 -8.56 15.16 -4.79
CA VAL A 33 -8.24 16.59 -4.74
C VAL A 33 -7.80 17.16 -6.10
N GLY A 34 -7.96 16.39 -7.17
CA GLY A 34 -7.64 16.81 -8.54
C GLY A 34 -6.14 16.82 -8.85
N LEU A 35 -5.32 16.08 -8.11
CA LEU A 35 -3.90 15.92 -8.38
C LEU A 35 -3.62 14.61 -9.14
N ASP A 36 -2.73 14.67 -10.13
CA ASP A 36 -2.28 13.48 -10.83
C ASP A 36 -1.37 12.63 -9.94
N PHE A 37 -1.54 11.30 -10.02
CA PHE A 37 -0.60 10.33 -9.47
C PHE A 37 -0.09 9.40 -10.57
N ARG A 38 1.04 8.73 -10.33
CA ARG A 38 1.54 7.74 -11.29
C ARG A 38 0.52 6.62 -11.42
N ALA A 39 0.15 6.27 -12.65
CA ALA A 39 -0.81 5.20 -12.89
C ALA A 39 -0.33 3.87 -12.29
N THR A 40 -1.21 3.22 -11.53
CA THR A 40 -1.06 1.80 -11.15
C THR A 40 -2.17 0.96 -11.79
N LYS A 41 -1.93 -0.34 -11.89
CA LYS A 41 -2.95 -1.31 -12.34
C LYS A 41 -3.21 -2.40 -11.29
N ASP A 42 -2.56 -2.25 -10.16
CA ASP A 42 -2.47 -3.23 -9.09
C ASP A 42 -3.35 -2.74 -7.96
N LEU A 43 -4.27 -3.59 -7.50
CA LEU A 43 -5.03 -3.34 -6.29
C LEU A 43 -4.43 -4.13 -5.15
N ASP A 44 -3.90 -3.42 -4.16
CA ASP A 44 -3.34 -3.98 -2.94
C ASP A 44 -4.41 -3.91 -1.85
N LEU A 45 -4.92 -5.07 -1.42
CA LEU A 45 -6.06 -5.21 -0.52
C LEU A 45 -5.63 -5.86 0.78
N VAL A 46 -5.89 -5.19 1.90
CA VAL A 46 -5.79 -5.80 3.23
C VAL A 46 -7.17 -6.20 3.70
N ILE A 47 -7.36 -7.46 4.02
CA ILE A 47 -8.58 -7.93 4.65
C ILE A 47 -8.51 -7.65 6.15
N LEU A 48 -9.57 -7.02 6.66
CA LEU A 48 -9.73 -6.77 8.08
C LEU A 48 -10.27 -8.05 8.74
N VAL A 49 -9.42 -8.74 9.50
CA VAL A 49 -9.77 -10.01 10.15
C VAL A 49 -10.97 -9.86 11.07
N GLU A 50 -11.11 -8.68 11.69
CA GLU A 50 -12.18 -8.31 12.60
C GLU A 50 -13.55 -8.27 11.92
N ALA A 51 -13.57 -8.03 10.61
CA ALA A 51 -14.77 -7.97 9.78
C ALA A 51 -14.91 -9.18 8.85
N LEU A 52 -13.99 -10.16 8.92
CA LEU A 52 -13.95 -11.24 7.96
C LEU A 52 -15.05 -12.27 8.23
N ASP A 53 -15.95 -12.43 7.27
CA ASP A 53 -16.94 -13.49 7.25
C ASP A 53 -16.85 -14.34 5.97
N ALA A 54 -17.51 -15.50 6.01
CA ALA A 54 -17.54 -16.41 4.86
C ALA A 54 -18.20 -15.78 3.62
N ALA A 55 -19.07 -14.78 3.79
CA ALA A 55 -19.77 -14.12 2.70
C ALA A 55 -18.82 -13.21 1.91
N PHE A 56 -17.92 -12.50 2.59
CA PHE A 56 -16.87 -11.73 1.94
C PHE A 56 -15.91 -12.62 1.17
N GLY A 57 -15.45 -13.72 1.78
CA GLY A 57 -14.59 -14.70 1.09
C GLY A 57 -15.24 -15.23 -0.20
N ALA A 58 -16.51 -15.62 -0.13
CA ALA A 58 -17.27 -16.06 -1.30
C ALA A 58 -17.42 -14.94 -2.36
N ARG A 59 -17.66 -13.69 -1.93
CA ARG A 59 -17.75 -12.54 -2.84
C ARG A 59 -16.43 -12.26 -3.53
N PHE A 60 -15.31 -12.36 -2.81
CA PHE A 60 -13.98 -12.18 -3.35
C PHE A 60 -13.65 -13.23 -4.41
N TRP A 61 -13.89 -14.52 -4.11
CA TRP A 61 -13.69 -15.58 -5.10
C TRP A 61 -14.61 -15.41 -6.32
N ALA A 62 -15.86 -15.00 -6.13
CA ALA A 62 -16.74 -14.68 -7.25
C ALA A 62 -16.18 -13.56 -8.14
N PHE A 63 -15.46 -12.58 -7.58
CA PHE A 63 -14.77 -11.54 -8.35
C PHE A 63 -13.62 -12.12 -9.17
N VAL A 64 -12.79 -12.96 -8.54
CA VAL A 64 -11.64 -13.63 -9.19
C VAL A 64 -12.11 -14.52 -10.35
N GLU A 65 -13.19 -15.29 -10.14
CA GLU A 65 -13.77 -16.13 -11.20
C GLU A 65 -14.40 -15.29 -12.32
N ALA A 66 -15.15 -14.23 -11.99
CA ALA A 66 -15.77 -13.35 -12.98
C ALA A 66 -14.74 -12.63 -13.85
N GLY A 67 -13.60 -12.23 -13.28
CA GLY A 67 -12.48 -11.65 -14.03
C GLY A 67 -11.69 -12.66 -14.85
N GLY A 68 -11.84 -13.96 -14.55
CA GLY A 68 -11.10 -15.04 -15.21
C GLY A 68 -9.59 -14.93 -15.02
N TYR A 69 -9.13 -14.59 -13.81
CA TYR A 69 -7.70 -14.48 -13.50
C TYR A 69 -6.98 -15.82 -13.69
N GLN A 70 -6.02 -15.83 -14.60
CA GLN A 70 -5.35 -17.05 -15.08
C GLN A 70 -4.16 -17.45 -14.20
N GLN A 71 -3.51 -16.49 -13.54
CA GLN A 71 -2.41 -16.74 -12.63
C GLN A 71 -2.88 -16.47 -11.22
N ARG A 72 -2.81 -17.49 -10.37
CA ARG A 72 -3.26 -17.45 -8.99
C ARG A 72 -2.15 -18.00 -8.11
N GLU A 73 -1.52 -17.11 -7.39
CA GLU A 73 -0.29 -17.38 -6.67
C GLU A 73 -0.53 -17.20 -5.17
N ARG A 74 0.13 -18.02 -4.36
CA ARG A 74 0.03 -17.97 -2.90
C ARG A 74 1.41 -18.04 -2.25
N SER A 75 1.64 -17.25 -1.20
CA SER A 75 2.85 -17.36 -0.39
C SER A 75 2.90 -18.70 0.39
N GLY A 76 4.09 -19.29 0.50
CA GLY A 76 4.34 -20.44 1.37
C GLY A 76 4.72 -20.03 2.79
N GLY A 77 4.32 -20.83 3.79
CA GLY A 77 4.76 -20.72 5.19
C GLY A 77 3.92 -19.78 6.05
N GLY A 78 2.99 -20.33 6.85
CA GLY A 78 2.27 -19.69 7.98
C GLY A 78 1.47 -18.40 7.70
N ARG A 79 1.54 -17.87 6.49
CA ARG A 79 1.09 -16.54 6.07
C ARG A 79 0.39 -16.69 4.73
N GLU A 80 -0.76 -16.05 4.55
CA GLU A 80 -1.48 -16.10 3.28
C GLU A 80 -1.53 -14.73 2.64
N PHE A 81 -0.65 -14.57 1.68
CA PHE A 81 -0.76 -13.58 0.64
C PHE A 81 -1.21 -14.29 -0.64
N TYR A 82 -2.16 -13.68 -1.34
CA TYR A 82 -2.62 -14.15 -2.65
C TYR A 82 -2.37 -13.09 -3.71
N ARG A 83 -1.96 -13.53 -4.90
CA ARG A 83 -1.83 -12.68 -6.07
C ARG A 83 -2.60 -13.27 -7.24
N PHE A 84 -3.41 -12.45 -7.87
CA PHE A 84 -4.21 -12.82 -9.03
C PHE A 84 -3.84 -11.92 -10.20
N GLN A 85 -3.38 -12.50 -11.30
CA GLN A 85 -2.92 -11.75 -12.49
C GLN A 85 -3.57 -12.28 -13.77
N LYS A 86 -3.44 -11.47 -14.82
CA LYS A 86 -3.89 -11.79 -16.19
C LYS A 86 -5.38 -12.14 -16.22
N PRO A 87 -6.28 -11.19 -15.91
CA PRO A 87 -7.70 -11.41 -16.09
C PRO A 87 -8.00 -11.68 -17.56
N ALA A 88 -8.92 -12.60 -17.84
CA ALA A 88 -9.44 -12.83 -19.18
C ALA A 88 -10.30 -11.66 -19.65
N ASP A 89 -11.02 -11.01 -18.74
CA ASP A 89 -11.79 -9.79 -19.02
C ASP A 89 -10.92 -8.54 -18.77
N PRO A 90 -10.56 -7.77 -19.82
CA PRO A 90 -9.70 -6.61 -19.66
C PRO A 90 -10.38 -5.45 -18.92
N ARG A 91 -11.67 -5.52 -18.55
CA ARG A 91 -12.33 -4.54 -17.69
C ARG A 91 -11.93 -4.67 -16.23
N PHE A 92 -11.43 -5.83 -15.81
CA PHE A 92 -10.99 -6.07 -14.44
C PHE A 92 -9.60 -5.47 -14.18
N PRO A 93 -9.24 -5.22 -12.89
CA PRO A 93 -7.89 -4.84 -12.50
C PRO A 93 -6.85 -5.83 -13.02
N ALA A 94 -5.69 -5.34 -13.46
CA ALA A 94 -4.68 -6.20 -14.09
C ALA A 94 -4.04 -7.18 -13.08
N MET A 95 -3.95 -6.73 -11.82
CA MET A 95 -3.46 -7.51 -10.70
C MET A 95 -4.29 -7.22 -9.44
N LEU A 96 -4.56 -8.26 -8.67
CA LEU A 96 -5.07 -8.18 -7.29
C LEU A 96 -4.04 -8.79 -6.37
N GLU A 97 -3.72 -8.09 -5.30
CA GLU A 97 -2.83 -8.53 -4.24
C GLU A 97 -3.62 -8.51 -2.93
N LEU A 98 -3.74 -9.66 -2.28
CA LEU A 98 -4.57 -9.84 -1.10
C LEU A 98 -3.71 -10.22 0.09
N PHE A 99 -3.79 -9.42 1.14
CA PHE A 99 -3.07 -9.60 2.40
C PHE A 99 -4.06 -9.93 3.50
N SER A 100 -3.82 -11.04 4.22
CA SER A 100 -4.61 -11.42 5.40
C SER A 100 -3.71 -11.88 6.53
N ARG A 101 -4.04 -11.44 7.75
CA ARG A 101 -3.47 -11.98 9.01
C ARG A 101 -4.17 -13.26 9.46
N ALA A 102 -5.37 -13.55 8.94
CA ALA A 102 -6.14 -14.76 9.20
C ALA A 102 -6.20 -15.62 7.92
N PRO A 103 -5.19 -16.48 7.69
CA PRO A 103 -5.07 -17.24 6.45
C PRO A 103 -6.29 -18.13 6.17
N ASP A 104 -6.76 -18.87 7.16
CA ASP A 104 -7.76 -19.94 6.96
C ASP A 104 -9.13 -19.44 6.46
N ALA A 105 -9.42 -18.15 6.58
CA ALA A 105 -10.72 -17.57 6.28
C ALA A 105 -10.96 -17.27 4.78
N ILE A 106 -9.91 -17.36 3.95
CA ILE A 106 -10.02 -17.20 2.48
C ILE A 106 -9.70 -18.54 1.84
N THR A 107 -10.49 -19.56 2.16
CA THR A 107 -10.25 -20.89 1.60
C THR A 107 -10.65 -20.88 0.11
N PRO A 108 -9.74 -21.22 -0.82
CA PRO A 108 -10.12 -21.41 -2.22
C PRO A 108 -11.19 -22.50 -2.32
N SER A 109 -12.13 -22.35 -3.26
CA SER A 109 -13.06 -23.43 -3.58
C SER A 109 -12.29 -24.69 -4.01
N GLU A 110 -12.82 -25.87 -3.68
CA GLU A 110 -12.24 -27.16 -4.11
C GLU A 110 -11.98 -27.14 -5.63
N GLY A 111 -10.71 -27.29 -6.03
CA GLY A 111 -10.29 -27.28 -7.43
C GLY A 111 -9.64 -25.98 -7.94
N SER A 112 -9.58 -24.89 -7.16
CA SER A 112 -8.78 -23.71 -7.54
C SER A 112 -7.29 -24.02 -7.40
N ALA A 113 -6.61 -24.25 -8.53
CA ALA A 113 -5.17 -24.48 -8.55
C ALA A 113 -4.42 -23.19 -8.20
N LEU A 114 -3.74 -23.18 -7.05
CA LEU A 114 -2.83 -22.12 -6.64
C LEU A 114 -1.40 -22.58 -6.83
N THR A 115 -0.58 -21.75 -7.47
CA THR A 115 0.86 -21.99 -7.59
C THR A 115 1.63 -21.26 -6.50
N PRO A 116 2.81 -21.74 -6.07
CA PRO A 116 3.67 -20.98 -5.18
C PRO A 116 4.04 -19.63 -5.78
N LEU A 117 3.95 -18.57 -4.97
CA LEU A 117 4.31 -17.22 -5.37
C LEU A 117 5.84 -17.00 -5.35
N PRO A 118 6.45 -16.54 -6.44
CA PRO A 118 7.77 -15.90 -6.37
C PRO A 118 7.62 -14.54 -5.65
N ILE A 119 8.29 -14.40 -4.50
CA ILE A 119 8.15 -13.21 -3.67
C ILE A 119 8.81 -12.01 -4.36
N ASP A 120 8.01 -11.01 -4.72
CA ASP A 120 8.44 -9.70 -5.23
C ASP A 120 8.98 -8.82 -4.08
N GLU A 121 9.85 -7.87 -4.40
CA GLU A 121 10.43 -6.91 -3.48
C GLU A 121 9.37 -6.06 -2.75
N ASP A 122 8.39 -5.52 -3.50
CA ASP A 122 7.33 -4.66 -2.96
C ASP A 122 6.37 -5.46 -2.07
N ILE A 123 5.99 -6.68 -2.47
CA ILE A 123 5.17 -7.58 -1.64
C ILE A 123 5.87 -7.92 -0.34
N ALA A 124 7.14 -8.28 -0.41
CA ALA A 124 7.89 -8.69 0.78
C ALA A 124 7.90 -7.59 1.83
N SER A 125 8.13 -6.34 1.42
CA SER A 125 8.08 -5.21 2.35
C SER A 125 6.67 -4.95 2.85
N LEU A 126 5.66 -4.90 1.97
CA LEU A 126 4.29 -4.62 2.38
C LEU A 126 3.72 -5.71 3.30
N SER A 127 4.05 -6.97 3.04
CA SER A 127 3.73 -8.08 3.94
C SER A 127 4.42 -7.94 5.28
N ALA A 128 5.69 -7.51 5.33
CA ALA A 128 6.40 -7.28 6.59
C ALA A 128 5.77 -6.15 7.39
N ILE A 129 5.40 -5.04 6.73
CA ILE A 129 4.67 -3.91 7.33
C ILE A 129 3.37 -4.39 7.95
N LEU A 130 2.56 -5.14 7.21
CA LEU A 130 1.26 -5.61 7.68
C LEU A 130 1.35 -6.66 8.78
N LEU A 131 2.51 -7.28 9.02
CA LEU A 131 2.75 -8.17 10.15
C LEU A 131 3.12 -7.42 11.43
N ASP A 132 3.48 -6.14 11.33
CA ASP A 132 3.71 -5.29 12.50
C ASP A 132 2.39 -4.81 13.09
N ASP A 133 2.18 -5.07 14.39
CA ASP A 133 0.93 -4.73 15.08
C ASP A 133 0.64 -3.23 15.11
N ALA A 134 1.67 -2.38 15.20
CA ALA A 134 1.47 -0.94 15.18
C ALA A 134 0.93 -0.49 13.81
N TYR A 135 1.51 -0.99 12.71
CA TYR A 135 1.06 -0.65 11.36
C TYR A 135 -0.33 -1.22 11.06
N TYR A 136 -0.63 -2.46 11.46
CA TYR A 136 -1.96 -3.04 11.23
C TYR A 136 -3.06 -2.33 12.01
N ASN A 137 -2.83 -2.02 13.29
CA ASN A 137 -3.79 -1.26 14.08
C ASN A 137 -4.00 0.15 13.50
N ALA A 138 -2.92 0.83 13.10
CA ALA A 138 -3.01 2.12 12.44
C ALA A 138 -3.76 2.04 11.10
N LEU A 139 -3.63 0.94 10.35
CA LEU A 139 -4.41 0.72 9.13
C LEU A 139 -5.90 0.60 9.40
N ILE A 140 -6.29 -0.14 10.45
CA ILE A 140 -7.70 -0.28 10.84
C ILE A 140 -8.28 1.09 11.24
N GLU A 141 -7.54 1.85 12.03
CA GLU A 141 -8.01 3.13 12.58
C GLU A 141 -8.08 4.27 11.55
N ASN A 142 -7.27 4.21 10.50
CA ASN A 142 -7.10 5.29 9.52
C ASN A 142 -7.59 4.89 8.11
N GLY A 143 -8.48 3.89 8.02
CA GLY A 143 -9.22 3.61 6.80
C GLY A 143 -10.34 4.63 6.59
N ARG A 144 -10.48 5.15 5.36
CA ARG A 144 -11.61 6.02 4.97
C ARG A 144 -12.24 5.54 3.66
N THR A 145 -13.50 5.93 3.45
CA THR A 145 -14.21 5.60 2.20
C THR A 145 -14.11 6.76 1.22
N VAL A 146 -13.61 6.50 0.02
CA VAL A 146 -13.60 7.44 -1.12
C VAL A 146 -14.38 6.80 -2.25
N ASP A 147 -15.44 7.47 -2.71
CA ASP A 147 -16.33 6.97 -3.76
C ASP A 147 -16.78 5.51 -3.56
N GLY A 148 -17.10 5.11 -2.32
CA GLY A 148 -17.57 3.76 -1.99
C GLY A 148 -16.48 2.68 -1.88
N VAL A 149 -15.20 3.06 -1.99
CA VAL A 149 -14.05 2.16 -1.81
C VAL A 149 -13.31 2.54 -0.52
N ALA A 150 -12.99 1.55 0.31
CA ALA A 150 -12.16 1.77 1.48
C ALA A 150 -10.68 1.88 1.10
N VAL A 151 -10.04 2.97 1.48
CA VAL A 151 -8.63 3.28 1.24
C VAL A 151 -7.97 3.70 2.54
N LEU A 152 -6.69 3.38 2.71
CA LEU A 152 -5.89 3.98 3.79
C LEU A 152 -5.74 5.47 3.50
N ASP A 153 -5.96 6.31 4.50
CA ASP A 153 -5.84 7.75 4.32
C ASP A 153 -4.40 8.20 4.05
N GLU A 154 -4.25 9.42 3.54
CA GLU A 154 -2.96 10.02 3.21
C GLU A 154 -2.04 10.14 4.42
N ARG A 155 -2.60 10.34 5.63
CA ARG A 155 -1.87 10.47 6.89
C ARG A 155 -1.08 9.21 7.21
N MET A 156 -1.64 8.05 6.90
CA MET A 156 -0.98 6.75 7.10
C MET A 156 -0.34 6.16 5.84
N LEU A 157 -0.79 6.52 4.63
CA LEU A 157 -0.11 6.12 3.39
C LEU A 157 1.35 6.64 3.37
N ILE A 158 1.61 7.85 3.88
CA ILE A 158 2.95 8.41 3.97
C ILE A 158 3.89 7.53 4.82
N PRO A 159 3.60 7.20 6.10
CA PRO A 159 4.39 6.26 6.87
C PRO A 159 4.55 4.88 6.24
N PHE A 160 3.50 4.32 5.63
CA PHE A 160 3.59 3.02 4.94
C PHE A 160 4.60 3.06 3.79
N LYS A 161 4.60 4.14 2.99
CA LYS A 161 5.59 4.33 1.92
C LYS A 161 7.00 4.59 2.45
N ALA A 162 7.12 5.32 3.56
CA ALA A 162 8.40 5.57 4.21
C ALA A 162 9.03 4.26 4.72
N LYS A 163 8.23 3.40 5.34
CA LYS A 163 8.67 2.07 5.78
C LYS A 163 9.08 1.19 4.61
N ALA A 164 8.28 1.17 3.53
CA ALA A 164 8.63 0.40 2.34
C ALA A 164 9.96 0.85 1.71
N HIS A 165 10.22 2.15 1.71
CA HIS A 165 11.52 2.68 1.29
C HIS A 165 12.68 2.17 2.16
N LEU A 166 12.53 2.19 3.49
CA LEU A 166 13.55 1.73 4.43
C LEU A 166 13.84 0.23 4.27
N ASP A 167 12.81 -0.60 4.20
CA ASP A 167 12.94 -2.05 4.06
C ASP A 167 13.69 -2.41 2.76
N LEU A 168 13.29 -1.80 1.64
CA LEU A 168 13.91 -2.04 0.34
C LEU A 168 15.37 -1.53 0.30
N ALA A 169 15.64 -0.38 0.93
CA ALA A 169 16.99 0.13 1.01
C ALA A 169 17.89 -0.77 1.86
N ALA A 170 17.42 -1.23 3.02
CA ALA A 170 18.17 -2.13 3.89
C ALA A 170 18.48 -3.47 3.20
N ARG A 171 17.51 -4.05 2.50
CA ARG A 171 17.70 -5.27 1.69
C ARG A 171 18.74 -5.06 0.59
N ARG A 172 18.68 -3.92 -0.11
CA ARG A 172 19.68 -3.56 -1.12
C ARG A 172 21.08 -3.40 -0.53
N GLU A 173 21.19 -2.75 0.62
CA GLU A 173 22.46 -2.59 1.36
C GLU A 173 23.02 -3.94 1.84
N ALA A 174 22.14 -4.90 2.15
CA ALA A 174 22.51 -6.29 2.44
C ALA A 174 22.91 -7.12 1.20
N GLY A 175 22.87 -6.54 0.00
CA GLY A 175 23.29 -7.18 -1.25
C GLY A 175 22.19 -7.98 -1.96
N GLU A 176 20.93 -7.85 -1.55
CA GLU A 176 19.80 -8.39 -2.31
C GLU A 176 19.63 -7.64 -3.64
N PRO A 177 19.14 -8.32 -4.71
CA PRO A 177 19.02 -7.74 -6.05
C PRO A 177 17.84 -6.77 -6.18
N VAL A 178 17.78 -5.72 -5.35
CA VAL A 178 16.71 -4.71 -5.30
C VAL A 178 16.96 -3.58 -6.30
N ASP A 179 15.96 -3.25 -7.12
CA ASP A 179 16.05 -2.12 -8.06
C ASP A 179 16.01 -0.77 -7.31
N GLN A 180 17.05 0.04 -7.48
CA GLN A 180 17.13 1.40 -6.91
C GLN A 180 15.95 2.27 -7.35
N LYS A 181 15.39 2.04 -8.54
CA LYS A 181 14.19 2.76 -9.00
C LYS A 181 12.99 2.48 -8.11
N THR A 182 12.82 1.25 -7.61
CA THR A 182 11.75 0.88 -6.68
C THR A 182 11.91 1.59 -5.35
N VAL A 183 13.14 1.64 -4.81
CA VAL A 183 13.47 2.40 -3.59
C VAL A 183 13.13 3.88 -3.76
N ARG A 184 13.57 4.51 -4.86
CA ARG A 184 13.31 5.93 -5.16
C ARG A 184 11.84 6.23 -5.44
N LYS A 185 11.09 5.28 -6.00
CA LYS A 185 9.64 5.37 -6.26
C LYS A 185 8.87 5.58 -4.95
N HIS A 186 9.13 4.79 -3.92
CA HIS A 186 8.45 4.95 -2.62
C HIS A 186 8.81 6.28 -1.94
N ARG A 187 10.08 6.71 -2.00
CA ARG A 187 10.46 8.06 -1.55
C ARG A 187 9.67 9.15 -2.26
N ALA A 188 9.58 9.06 -3.59
CA ALA A 188 8.83 10.03 -4.37
C ALA A 188 7.33 10.03 -4.00
N ASP A 189 6.75 8.85 -3.80
CA ASP A 189 5.35 8.70 -3.38
C ASP A 189 5.10 9.35 -2.00
N VAL A 190 6.01 9.20 -1.02
CA VAL A 190 5.94 9.90 0.29
C VAL A 190 5.77 11.40 0.09
N PHE A 191 6.66 12.05 -0.67
CA PHE A 191 6.62 13.50 -0.81
C PHE A 191 5.49 13.99 -1.72
N ARG A 192 5.01 13.17 -2.65
CA ARG A 192 3.78 13.48 -3.42
C ARG A 192 2.55 13.52 -2.51
N LEU A 193 2.39 12.51 -1.66
CA LEU A 193 1.28 12.43 -0.71
C LEU A 193 1.36 13.52 0.35
N LEU A 194 2.58 13.88 0.76
CA LEU A 194 2.79 14.92 1.77
C LEU A 194 2.08 16.24 1.39
N GLN A 195 1.99 16.57 0.10
CA GLN A 195 1.28 17.75 -0.41
C GLN A 195 -0.20 17.82 -0.05
N LEU A 196 -0.83 16.67 0.23
CA LEU A 196 -2.24 16.58 0.60
C LEU A 196 -2.50 17.11 2.01
N LEU A 197 -1.48 17.10 2.87
CA LEU A 197 -1.58 17.55 4.25
C LEU A 197 -1.42 19.06 4.35
N ALA A 198 -2.09 19.69 5.30
CA ALA A 198 -1.90 21.13 5.56
C ALA A 198 -0.58 21.40 6.30
N ASP A 199 0.01 22.59 6.11
CA ASP A 199 1.30 22.95 6.74
C ASP A 199 1.22 23.00 8.29
N ASP A 200 0.05 23.35 8.82
CA ASP A 200 -0.25 23.42 10.25
C ASP A 200 -0.81 22.11 10.82
N GLU A 201 -0.99 21.08 9.99
CA GLU A 201 -1.47 19.78 10.43
C GLU A 201 -0.44 19.11 11.35
N ARG A 202 -0.92 18.46 12.41
CA ARG A 202 -0.09 17.73 13.38
C ARG A 202 -0.65 16.35 13.59
N ILE A 203 0.10 15.33 13.18
CA ILE A 203 -0.32 13.94 13.20
C ILE A 203 0.49 13.21 14.27
N ALA A 204 -0.22 12.67 15.26
CA ALA A 204 0.39 11.79 16.26
C ALA A 204 0.47 10.37 15.69
N LEU A 205 1.63 9.74 15.81
CA LEU A 205 1.86 8.37 15.38
C LEU A 205 2.19 7.49 16.59
N PRO A 206 1.94 6.17 16.52
CA PRO A 206 2.56 5.22 17.42
C PRO A 206 4.09 5.32 17.35
N GLU A 207 4.76 5.16 18.49
CA GLU A 207 6.22 5.33 18.64
C GLU A 207 7.04 4.56 17.59
N ALA A 208 6.63 3.33 17.26
CA ALA A 208 7.30 2.51 16.24
C ALA A 208 7.24 3.14 14.84
N ILE A 209 6.07 3.68 14.47
CA ILE A 209 5.84 4.30 13.16
C ILE A 209 6.53 5.67 13.11
N GLU A 210 6.49 6.42 14.21
CA GLU A 210 7.23 7.68 14.37
C GLU A 210 8.74 7.47 14.16
N ALA A 211 9.31 6.45 14.80
CA ALA A 211 10.73 6.11 14.69
C ALA A 211 11.12 5.73 13.24
N ASP A 212 10.30 4.93 12.55
CA ASP A 212 10.50 4.61 11.14
C ASP A 212 10.45 5.87 10.26
N LEU A 213 9.50 6.78 10.51
CA LEU A 213 9.40 8.01 9.73
C LEU A 213 10.59 8.96 9.97
N ALA A 214 11.08 9.03 11.21
CA ALA A 214 12.30 9.76 11.55
C ALA A 214 13.53 9.16 10.84
N ALA A 215 13.66 7.84 10.83
CA ALA A 215 14.73 7.14 10.12
C ALA A 215 14.66 7.36 8.60
N PHE A 216 13.45 7.36 8.03
CA PHE A 216 13.25 7.70 6.62
C PHE A 216 13.73 9.12 6.32
N ALA A 217 13.34 10.12 7.12
CA ALA A 217 13.76 11.50 6.91
C ALA A 217 15.29 11.66 7.01
N ALA A 218 15.91 11.03 8.01
CA ALA A 218 17.37 11.01 8.17
C ALA A 218 18.07 10.35 6.98
N LYS A 219 17.51 9.25 6.46
CA LYS A 219 18.05 8.57 5.28
C LYS A 219 17.94 9.43 4.02
N VAL A 220 16.82 10.10 3.80
CA VAL A 220 16.65 11.02 2.65
C VAL A 220 17.69 12.14 2.70
N ASP A 221 17.93 12.73 3.88
CA ASP A 221 18.94 13.77 4.05
C ASP A 221 20.36 13.23 3.82
N ALA A 222 20.66 12.03 4.33
CA ALA A 222 21.98 11.40 4.19
C ALA A 222 22.29 10.97 2.75
N ASP A 223 21.31 10.41 2.03
CA ASP A 223 21.48 9.97 0.65
C ASP A 223 21.72 11.17 -0.29
N GLY A 224 21.12 12.33 0.00
CA GLY A 224 21.36 13.60 -0.70
C GLY A 224 20.95 13.62 -2.19
N ASP A 225 20.34 12.56 -2.69
CA ASP A 225 19.98 12.39 -4.11
C ASP A 225 18.50 12.71 -4.42
N PHE A 226 17.75 13.20 -3.42
CA PHE A 226 16.36 13.60 -3.61
C PHE A 226 16.26 14.98 -4.27
N GLN A 227 15.56 15.04 -5.40
CA GLN A 227 15.32 16.26 -6.16
C GLN A 227 13.80 16.49 -6.27
N PRO A 228 13.18 17.32 -5.41
CA PRO A 228 11.73 17.52 -5.41
C PRO A 228 11.17 17.99 -6.76
N LYS A 229 11.93 18.81 -7.49
CA LYS A 229 11.58 19.29 -8.84
C LYS A 229 11.33 18.16 -9.84
N ASP A 230 12.01 17.02 -9.71
CA ASP A 230 11.89 15.88 -10.64
C ASP A 230 10.52 15.20 -10.53
N ILE A 231 9.79 15.49 -9.44
CA ILE A 231 8.44 14.99 -9.18
C ILE A 231 7.41 16.11 -9.09
N GLY A 232 7.76 17.33 -9.55
CA GLY A 232 6.85 18.47 -9.64
C GLY A 232 6.64 19.26 -8.35
N LEU A 233 7.44 19.00 -7.32
CA LEU A 233 7.32 19.69 -6.03
C LEU A 233 8.13 20.99 -5.98
N ALA A 234 7.59 21.97 -5.26
CA ALA A 234 8.30 23.19 -4.91
C ALA A 234 9.28 22.97 -3.72
N GLY A 235 10.24 23.88 -3.57
CA GLY A 235 11.26 23.81 -2.52
C GLY A 235 12.37 22.79 -2.82
N ASP A 236 13.36 22.75 -1.94
CA ASP A 236 14.45 21.78 -1.99
C ASP A 236 14.20 20.58 -1.07
N ALA A 237 15.11 19.60 -1.08
CA ALA A 237 14.98 18.40 -0.27
C ALA A 237 14.86 18.72 1.22
N ALA A 238 15.64 19.70 1.70
CA ALA A 238 15.65 20.13 3.11
C ALA A 238 14.30 20.74 3.52
N PHE A 239 13.69 21.55 2.65
CA PHE A 239 12.34 22.07 2.87
C PHE A 239 11.32 20.93 2.99
N GLN A 240 11.37 19.95 2.09
CA GLN A 240 10.44 18.82 2.10
C GLN A 240 10.61 17.92 3.33
N THR A 241 11.85 17.62 3.75
CA THR A 241 12.09 16.82 4.97
C THR A 241 11.77 17.61 6.23
N ALA A 242 12.00 18.92 6.28
CA ALA A 242 11.56 19.78 7.38
C ALA A 242 10.04 19.82 7.51
N ARG A 243 9.32 19.88 6.38
CA ARG A 243 7.85 19.83 6.36
C ARG A 243 7.32 18.50 6.89
N LEU A 244 7.89 17.38 6.44
CA LEU A 244 7.55 16.05 6.96
C LEU A 244 7.75 15.99 8.47
N ARG A 245 8.89 16.47 8.97
CA ARG A 245 9.20 16.55 10.40
C ARG A 245 8.20 17.39 11.18
N SER A 246 7.85 18.57 10.67
CA SER A 246 6.89 19.46 11.30
C SER A 246 5.51 18.83 11.46
N ILE A 247 5.02 18.16 10.41
CA ILE A 247 3.67 17.58 10.40
C ILE A 247 3.56 16.38 11.35
N TYR A 248 4.58 15.52 11.36
CA TYR A 248 4.55 14.28 12.15
C TYR A 248 5.26 14.37 13.50
N GLY A 249 5.76 15.54 13.86
CA GLY A 249 6.49 15.74 15.13
C GLY A 249 7.82 14.99 15.23
N VAL A 250 8.37 14.49 14.11
CA VAL A 250 9.61 13.70 14.12
C VAL A 250 10.85 14.59 14.24
N ALA A 251 11.73 14.26 15.19
CA ALA A 251 12.93 15.05 15.47
C ALA A 251 13.98 14.99 14.34
N VAL A 252 14.85 16.01 14.30
CA VAL A 252 16.10 15.95 13.53
C VAL A 252 17.06 15.08 14.33
N ALA A 253 17.54 13.99 13.74
CA ALA A 253 18.57 13.12 14.34
C ALA A 253 19.95 13.77 14.26
#